data_AF-A0A0P9EF29-F1
#
_entry.id   AF-A0A0P9EF29-F1
#
_cell.length_a   1.000
_cell.length_b   1.000
_cell.length_c   1.000
_cell.angle_alpha   90.00
_cell.angle_beta   90.00
_cell.angle_gamma   90.00
#
_symmetry.space_group_name_H-M   'P 1'
#
loop_
_entity.id
_entity.type
_entity.pdbx_description
1 polymer ?
#
loop_
_entity_poly.entity_id
_entity_poly.type
_entity_poly.pdbx_seq_one_letter_code
_entity_poly.pdbx_strand_id
1 'polypeptide(L)'
;MVELEREIRARIQYLSFVFALLSFLAILQYYFQLSRIESLVTLAVLAIGVSFIVIWSGFSLLSREINRGFVEIGGLLRKQRSLSDNNPEEKKEEEVKTTGAGAFGGMVIGGLLGLILGPAGVIVGGMIGAAIGDQMEREKVKEEIRGRKERRK
;
A
#
# COMPACT_ATOMS: atom_id res chain seq x y z
N MET A 1 61.89 18.68 -52.54
CA MET A 1 61.06 19.34 -51.50
C MET A 1 59.57 19.27 -51.80
N VAL A 2 59.11 19.68 -52.99
CA VAL A 2 57.67 19.72 -53.35
C VAL A 2 56.97 18.35 -53.39
N GLU A 3 57.68 17.27 -53.72
CA GLU A 3 57.11 15.91 -53.70
C GLU A 3 56.91 15.39 -52.27
N LEU A 4 57.86 15.66 -51.37
CA LEU A 4 57.78 15.27 -49.96
C LEU A 4 56.58 15.94 -49.27
N GLU A 5 56.34 17.23 -49.56
CA GLU A 5 55.16 17.92 -49.01
C GLU A 5 53.83 17.38 -49.54
N ARG A 6 53.77 16.92 -50.79
CA ARG A 6 52.56 16.31 -51.36
C ARG A 6 52.26 14.96 -50.71
N GLU A 7 53.30 14.16 -50.47
CA GLU A 7 53.14 12.87 -49.79
C GLU A 7 52.72 13.05 -48.33
N ILE A 8 53.31 14.02 -47.62
CA ILE A 8 52.94 14.34 -46.23
C ILE A 8 51.49 14.84 -46.16
N ARG A 9 51.06 15.75 -47.06
CA ARG A 9 49.66 16.22 -47.11
C ARG A 9 48.68 15.07 -47.38
N ALA A 10 49.00 14.18 -48.32
CA ALA A 10 48.15 13.03 -48.62
C ALA A 10 48.01 12.07 -47.43
N ARG A 11 49.11 11.81 -46.69
CA ARG A 11 49.09 10.98 -45.48
C ARG A 11 48.29 11.62 -44.35
N ILE A 12 48.43 12.93 -44.15
CA ILE A 12 47.66 13.67 -43.13
C ILE A 12 46.16 13.65 -43.47
N GLN A 13 45.80 13.84 -44.74
CA GLN A 13 44.42 13.80 -45.19
C GLN A 13 43.81 12.39 -45.09
N TYR A 14 44.61 11.36 -45.34
CA TYR A 14 44.18 9.98 -45.10
C TYR A 14 43.97 9.70 -43.61
N LEU A 15 44.89 10.18 -42.75
CA LEU A 15 44.78 10.00 -41.31
C LEU A 15 43.54 10.70 -40.73
N SER A 16 43.24 11.91 -41.20
CA SER A 16 42.05 12.65 -40.75
C SER A 16 40.76 11.99 -41.21
N PHE A 17 40.74 11.41 -42.42
CA PHE A 17 39.60 10.64 -42.92
C PHE A 17 39.37 9.37 -42.09
N VAL A 18 40.43 8.62 -41.78
CA VAL A 18 40.34 7.42 -40.94
C VAL A 18 39.84 7.77 -39.54
N PHE A 19 40.34 8.86 -38.95
CA PHE A 19 39.88 9.32 -37.63
C PHE A 19 38.40 9.71 -37.65
N ALA A 20 37.96 10.45 -38.67
CA ALA A 20 36.56 10.82 -38.85
C ALA A 20 35.65 9.60 -39.00
N LEU A 21 36.10 8.58 -39.75
CA LEU A 21 35.35 7.34 -39.94
C LEU A 21 35.23 6.54 -38.63
N LEU A 22 36.31 6.46 -37.85
CA LEU A 22 36.30 5.78 -36.55
C LEU A 22 35.40 6.51 -35.53
N SER A 23 35.45 7.84 -35.49
CA SER A 23 34.53 8.64 -34.67
C SER A 23 33.07 8.44 -35.09
N PHE A 24 32.79 8.39 -36.39
CA PHE A 24 31.44 8.14 -36.90
C PHE A 24 30.94 6.75 -36.52
N LEU A 25 31.77 5.71 -36.66
CA LEU A 25 31.44 4.34 -36.25
C LEU A 25 31.21 4.23 -34.74
N ALA A 26 32.00 4.92 -33.93
CA ALA A 26 31.82 4.96 -32.48
C ALA A 26 30.49 5.63 -32.07
N ILE A 27 30.10 6.71 -32.76
CA ILE A 27 28.80 7.37 -32.55
C ILE A 27 27.66 6.43 -32.97
N LEU A 28 27.79 5.73 -34.10
CA LEU A 28 26.81 4.73 -34.56
C LEU A 28 26.65 3.58 -33.56
N GLN A 29 27.76 3.07 -33.03
CA GLN A 29 27.75 2.04 -31.99
C GLN A 29 27.09 2.55 -30.70
N TYR A 30 27.36 3.80 -30.29
CA TYR A 30 26.73 4.44 -29.14
C TYR A 30 25.21 4.59 -29.33
N TYR A 31 24.75 5.06 -30.50
CA TYR A 31 23.34 5.16 -30.84
C TYR A 31 22.64 3.79 -30.85
N PHE A 32 23.30 2.76 -31.37
CA PHE A 32 22.77 1.40 -31.40
C PHE A 32 22.71 0.76 -30.00
N GLN A 33 23.59 1.15 -29.08
CA GLN A 33 23.56 0.70 -27.69
C GLN A 33 22.48 1.43 -26.86
N LEU A 34 22.19 2.70 -27.20
CA LEU A 34 21.12 3.50 -26.59
C LEU A 34 19.71 2.96 -26.93
N SER A 35 19.50 2.47 -28.15
CA SER A 35 18.19 1.95 -28.62
C SER A 35 17.69 0.70 -27.87
N ARG A 36 18.60 -0.10 -27.31
CA ARG A 36 18.26 -1.29 -26.52
C ARG A 36 17.84 -0.95 -25.08
N ILE A 37 18.26 0.21 -24.55
CA ILE A 37 17.88 0.68 -23.21
C ILE A 37 16.54 1.43 -23.28
N GLU A 38 16.32 2.25 -24.30
CA GLU A 38 15.06 2.98 -24.45
C GLU A 38 13.86 2.05 -24.60
N SER A 39 13.99 0.96 -25.39
CA SER A 39 12.90 -0.01 -25.56
C SER A 39 12.50 -0.71 -24.25
N LEU A 40 13.45 -1.05 -23.38
CA LEU A 40 13.16 -1.63 -22.06
C LEU A 40 12.49 -0.63 -21.12
N VAL A 41 12.95 0.62 -21.12
CA VAL A 41 12.35 1.68 -20.29
C VAL A 41 10.92 1.99 -20.74
N THR A 42 10.66 2.09 -22.06
CA THR A 42 9.31 2.30 -22.59
C THR A 42 8.37 1.16 -22.22
N LEU A 43 8.84 -0.09 -22.29
CA LEU A 43 8.05 -1.28 -21.95
C LEU A 43 7.74 -1.34 -20.46
N ALA A 44 8.71 -0.98 -19.60
CA ALA A 44 8.50 -0.88 -18.15
C ALA A 44 7.49 0.22 -17.79
N VAL A 45 7.59 1.41 -18.40
CA VAL A 45 6.64 2.50 -18.19
C VAL A 45 5.22 2.12 -18.62
N LEU A 46 5.07 1.45 -19.76
CA LEU A 46 3.78 0.92 -20.21
C LEU A 46 3.22 -0.12 -19.24
N ALA A 47 4.04 -1.05 -18.77
CA ALA A 47 3.63 -2.08 -17.82
C ALA A 47 3.16 -1.47 -16.48
N ILE A 48 3.87 -0.47 -15.97
CA ILE A 48 3.49 0.28 -14.77
C ILE A 48 2.19 1.04 -15.00
N GLY A 49 2.05 1.73 -16.15
CA GLY A 49 0.84 2.46 -16.51
C GLY A 49 -0.39 1.56 -16.60
N VAL A 50 -0.28 0.41 -17.27
CA VAL A 50 -1.37 -0.58 -17.37
C VAL A 50 -1.70 -1.15 -16.00
N SER A 51 -0.69 -1.51 -15.19
CA SER A 51 -0.91 -2.02 -13.83
C SER A 51 -1.64 -0.99 -12.97
N PHE A 52 -1.25 0.28 -13.07
CA PHE A 52 -1.90 1.38 -12.36
C PHE A 52 -3.36 1.54 -12.79
N ILE A 53 -3.65 1.47 -14.09
CA ILE A 53 -5.04 1.54 -14.61
C ILE A 53 -5.86 0.36 -14.10
N VAL A 54 -5.33 -0.87 -14.14
CA VAL A 54 -6.04 -2.07 -13.64
C VAL A 54 -6.33 -1.95 -12.15
N ILE A 55 -5.35 -1.50 -11.35
CA ILE A 55 -5.52 -1.26 -9.92
C ILE A 55 -6.55 -0.16 -9.68
N TRP A 56 -6.47 0.96 -10.40
CA TRP A 56 -7.38 2.09 -10.26
C TRP A 56 -8.82 1.72 -10.63
N SER A 57 -9.01 1.04 -11.76
CA SER A 57 -10.30 0.53 -12.21
C SER A 57 -10.86 -0.51 -11.24
N GLY A 58 -10.06 -1.48 -10.80
CA GLY A 58 -10.47 -2.49 -9.82
C GLY A 58 -10.83 -1.88 -8.47
N PHE A 59 -10.07 -0.89 -8.01
CA PHE A 59 -10.30 -0.18 -6.75
C PHE A 59 -11.62 0.61 -6.77
N SER A 60 -11.95 1.24 -7.91
CA SER A 60 -13.21 1.99 -8.06
C SER A 60 -14.46 1.11 -8.01
N LEU A 61 -14.36 -0.14 -8.47
CA LEU A 61 -15.46 -1.10 -8.40
C LEU A 61 -15.58 -1.66 -6.98
N LEU A 62 -14.46 -1.99 -6.36
CA LEU A 62 -14.41 -2.54 -5.01
C LEU A 62 -14.93 -1.55 -3.95
N SER A 63 -14.64 -0.26 -4.10
CA SER A 63 -15.08 0.76 -3.14
C SER A 63 -16.59 0.98 -3.13
N ARG A 64 -17.31 0.67 -4.22
CA ARG A 64 -18.78 0.70 -4.24
C ARG A 64 -19.40 -0.47 -3.47
N GLU A 65 -18.85 -1.67 -3.60
CA GLU A 65 -19.34 -2.85 -2.90
C GLU A 65 -19.03 -2.78 -1.40
N ILE A 66 -17.83 -2.27 -1.04
CA ILE A 66 -17.42 -2.05 0.34
C ILE A 66 -18.39 -1.08 1.05
N ASN A 67 -18.72 0.05 0.43
CA ASN A 67 -19.65 1.01 1.04
C ASN A 67 -21.05 0.44 1.28
N ARG A 68 -21.54 -0.44 0.41
CA ARG A 68 -22.82 -1.13 0.62
C ARG A 68 -22.74 -2.13 1.78
N GLY A 69 -21.69 -2.95 1.81
CA GLY A 69 -21.47 -3.91 2.89
C GLY A 69 -21.34 -3.25 4.27
N PHE A 70 -20.65 -2.13 4.37
CA PHE A 70 -20.54 -1.38 5.63
C PHE A 70 -21.88 -0.78 6.09
N VAL A 71 -22.71 -0.29 5.18
CA VAL A 71 -24.05 0.22 5.53
C VAL A 71 -24.95 -0.91 6.05
N GLU A 72 -24.90 -2.08 5.44
CA GLU A 72 -25.70 -3.25 5.86
C GLU A 72 -25.25 -3.79 7.22
N ILE A 73 -23.94 -3.97 7.43
CA ILE A 73 -23.38 -4.40 8.72
C ILE A 73 -23.68 -3.38 9.82
N GLY A 74 -23.54 -2.08 9.52
CA GLY A 74 -23.90 -1.01 10.45
C GLY A 74 -25.39 -1.04 10.83
N GLY A 75 -26.26 -1.35 9.86
CA GLY A 75 -27.69 -1.55 10.09
C GLY A 75 -28.00 -2.72 11.02
N LEU A 76 -27.34 -3.87 10.80
CA LEU A 76 -27.51 -5.07 11.64
C LEU A 76 -27.02 -4.85 13.08
N LEU A 77 -25.85 -4.24 13.25
CA LEU A 77 -25.31 -3.91 14.58
C LEU A 77 -26.22 -2.95 15.35
N ARG A 78 -26.75 -1.91 14.69
CA ARG A 78 -27.67 -0.96 15.32
C ARG A 78 -28.98 -1.63 15.74
N LYS A 79 -29.50 -2.54 14.91
CA LYS A 79 -30.72 -3.32 15.21
C LYS A 79 -30.52 -4.25 16.42
N GLN A 80 -29.36 -4.89 16.53
CA GLN A 80 -29.02 -5.75 17.66
C GLN A 80 -28.89 -4.95 18.98
N ARG A 81 -28.29 -3.76 18.93
CA ARG A 81 -28.17 -2.87 20.10
C ARG A 81 -29.53 -2.37 20.60
N SER A 82 -30.45 -2.05 19.69
CA SER A 82 -31.81 -1.62 20.02
C SER A 82 -32.68 -2.72 20.66
N LEU A 83 -32.41 -3.99 20.37
CA LEU A 83 -33.11 -5.11 21.00
C LEU A 83 -32.58 -5.40 22.41
N SER A 84 -31.28 -5.14 22.64
CA SER A 84 -30.66 -5.29 23.96
C SER A 84 -31.09 -4.23 24.97
N ASP A 85 -31.49 -3.03 24.51
CA ASP A 85 -31.84 -1.88 25.38
C ASP A 85 -33.28 -1.93 25.93
N ASN A 86 -34.12 -2.83 25.39
CA ASN A 86 -35.55 -2.92 25.76
C ASN A 86 -35.86 -4.00 26.81
N ASN A 87 -34.86 -4.68 27.39
CA ASN A 87 -35.08 -5.62 28.50
C ASN A 87 -34.73 -4.94 29.84
N PRO A 88 -35.72 -4.50 30.65
CA PRO A 88 -35.48 -3.74 31.88
C PRO A 88 -34.86 -4.53 33.04
N GLU A 89 -34.58 -5.83 32.89
CA GLU A 89 -34.08 -6.68 33.99
C GLU A 89 -32.53 -6.69 34.15
N GLU A 90 -31.75 -6.11 33.25
CA GLU A 90 -30.28 -6.20 33.29
C GLU A 90 -29.56 -4.90 33.72
N LYS A 91 -30.24 -4.01 34.45
CA LYS A 91 -29.62 -2.82 35.04
C LYS A 91 -29.11 -3.12 36.45
N LYS A 92 -27.97 -3.81 36.57
CA LYS A 92 -27.11 -3.76 37.78
C LYS A 92 -25.71 -4.37 37.66
N GLU A 93 -25.19 -4.56 36.46
CA GLU A 93 -23.74 -4.73 36.29
C GLU A 93 -23.13 -3.35 36.05
N GLU A 94 -22.17 -2.95 36.90
CA GLU A 94 -21.43 -1.69 36.78
C GLU A 94 -21.00 -1.51 35.31
N GLU A 95 -21.55 -0.52 34.60
CA GLU A 95 -21.13 -0.20 33.24
C GLU A 95 -19.64 0.14 33.28
N VAL A 96 -18.80 -0.85 32.95
CA VAL A 96 -17.37 -0.68 32.78
C VAL A 96 -17.19 0.17 31.53
N LYS A 97 -17.14 1.48 31.71
CA LYS A 97 -16.90 2.44 30.62
C LYS A 97 -15.50 2.23 30.08
N THR A 98 -15.40 1.54 28.95
CA THR A 98 -14.18 1.51 28.14
C THR A 98 -14.09 2.77 27.29
N THR A 99 -12.87 3.17 26.95
CA THR A 99 -12.57 4.29 26.04
C THR A 99 -12.75 3.89 24.58
N GLY A 100 -12.78 2.58 24.29
CA GLY A 100 -12.84 2.03 22.94
C GLY A 100 -11.51 2.11 22.20
N ALA A 101 -10.44 2.58 22.86
CA ALA A 101 -9.10 2.62 22.31
C ALA A 101 -8.56 1.21 22.01
N GLY A 102 -8.93 0.22 22.84
CA GLY A 102 -8.61 -1.18 22.61
C GLY A 102 -9.27 -1.70 21.34
N ALA A 103 -10.57 -1.44 21.16
CA ALA A 103 -11.31 -1.83 19.97
C ALA A 103 -10.73 -1.16 18.70
N PHE A 104 -10.40 0.12 18.76
CA PHE A 104 -9.81 0.83 17.63
C PHE A 104 -8.41 0.31 17.30
N GLY A 105 -7.54 0.14 18.29
CA GLY A 105 -6.20 -0.40 18.10
C GLY A 105 -6.24 -1.84 17.57
N GLY A 106 -7.13 -2.66 18.10
CA GLY A 106 -7.39 -4.02 17.64
C GLY A 106 -7.90 -4.04 16.20
N MET A 107 -8.80 -3.13 15.82
CA MET A 107 -9.30 -2.99 14.44
C MET A 107 -8.17 -2.68 13.46
N VAL A 108 -7.29 -1.73 13.81
CA VAL A 108 -6.17 -1.34 12.95
C VAL A 108 -5.20 -2.50 12.78
N ILE A 109 -4.78 -3.14 13.87
CA ILE A 109 -3.83 -4.28 13.81
C ILE A 109 -4.45 -5.46 13.06
N GLY A 110 -5.70 -5.81 13.37
CA GLY A 110 -6.42 -6.89 12.73
C GLY A 110 -6.68 -6.62 11.24
N GLY A 111 -6.99 -5.38 10.87
CA GLY A 111 -7.14 -4.96 9.48
C GLY A 111 -5.83 -5.03 8.70
N LEU A 112 -4.71 -4.63 9.32
CA LEU A 112 -3.38 -4.75 8.73
C LEU A 112 -2.98 -6.22 8.50
N LEU A 113 -3.22 -7.10 9.47
CA LEU A 113 -3.01 -8.55 9.28
C LEU A 113 -3.91 -9.13 8.20
N GLY A 114 -5.13 -8.60 8.10
CA GLY A 114 -6.11 -8.94 7.08
C GLY A 114 -5.70 -8.58 5.65
N LEU A 115 -4.76 -7.65 5.45
CA LEU A 115 -4.27 -7.28 4.11
C LEU A 115 -3.70 -8.46 3.34
N ILE A 116 -3.15 -9.46 4.04
CA ILE A 116 -2.59 -10.68 3.43
C ILE A 116 -3.66 -11.45 2.65
N LEU A 117 -4.90 -11.43 3.14
CA LEU A 117 -6.06 -12.10 2.51
C LEU A 117 -6.87 -11.14 1.63
N GLY A 118 -6.34 -9.95 1.36
CA GLY A 118 -6.98 -8.92 0.55
C GLY A 118 -8.11 -8.17 1.27
N PRO A 119 -8.97 -7.46 0.52
CA PRO A 119 -9.96 -6.54 1.09
C PRO A 119 -10.96 -7.21 2.07
N ALA A 120 -11.42 -8.41 1.74
CA ALA A 120 -12.29 -9.19 2.64
C ALA A 120 -11.55 -9.57 3.93
N GLY A 121 -10.26 -9.89 3.83
CA GLY A 121 -9.39 -10.13 4.96
C GLY A 121 -9.25 -8.92 5.88
N VAL A 122 -9.09 -7.71 5.33
CA VAL A 122 -9.02 -6.46 6.11
C VAL A 122 -10.30 -6.25 6.93
N ILE A 123 -11.47 -6.49 6.33
CA ILE A 123 -12.76 -6.33 7.01
C ILE A 123 -12.90 -7.36 8.15
N VAL A 124 -12.71 -8.65 7.83
CA VAL A 124 -12.85 -9.73 8.81
C VAL A 124 -11.80 -9.61 9.92
N GLY A 125 -10.54 -9.36 9.54
CA GLY A 125 -9.44 -9.14 10.46
C GLY A 125 -9.66 -7.92 11.35
N GLY A 126 -10.16 -6.81 10.80
CA GLY A 126 -10.50 -5.62 11.57
C GLY A 126 -11.63 -5.86 12.56
N MET A 127 -12.67 -6.60 12.18
CA MET A 127 -13.77 -6.96 13.09
C MET A 127 -13.30 -7.86 14.24
N ILE A 128 -12.52 -8.90 13.93
CA ILE A 128 -11.97 -9.82 14.94
C ILE A 128 -11.02 -9.06 15.87
N GLY A 129 -10.12 -8.26 15.30
CA GLY A 129 -9.17 -7.45 16.05
C GLY A 129 -9.88 -6.45 16.97
N ALA A 130 -10.94 -5.79 16.49
CA ALA A 130 -11.74 -4.89 17.32
C ALA A 130 -12.41 -5.60 18.49
N ALA A 131 -12.96 -6.79 18.27
CA ALA A 131 -13.60 -7.59 19.32
C ALA A 131 -12.60 -8.01 20.41
N ILE A 132 -11.42 -8.50 20.00
CA ILE A 132 -10.36 -8.88 20.94
C ILE A 132 -9.84 -7.66 21.70
N GLY A 133 -9.62 -6.54 21.00
CA GLY A 133 -9.14 -5.30 21.58
C GLY A 133 -10.10 -4.70 22.61
N ASP A 134 -11.42 -4.75 22.36
CA ASP A 134 -12.44 -4.31 23.32
C ASP A 134 -12.41 -5.19 24.59
N GLN A 135 -12.31 -6.51 24.43
CA GLN A 135 -12.26 -7.44 25.57
C GLN A 135 -11.04 -7.20 26.46
N MET A 136 -9.85 -7.02 25.86
CA MET A 136 -8.63 -6.71 26.61
C MET A 136 -8.72 -5.39 27.39
N GLU A 137 -9.39 -4.38 26.82
CA GLU A 137 -9.61 -3.11 27.50
C GLU A 137 -10.56 -3.26 28.69
N ARG A 138 -11.67 -3.99 28.51
CA ARG A 138 -12.62 -4.28 29.60
C ARG A 138 -11.96 -4.98 30.78
N GLU A 139 -11.11 -5.96 30.51
CA GLU A 139 -10.38 -6.69 31.56
C GLU A 139 -9.45 -5.77 32.34
N LYS A 140 -8.68 -4.92 31.65
CA LYS A 140 -7.80 -3.94 32.31
C LYS A 140 -8.56 -2.95 33.17
N VAL A 141 -9.68 -2.40 32.69
CA VAL A 141 -10.48 -1.45 33.47
C VAL A 141 -11.09 -2.15 34.70
N LYS A 142 -11.56 -3.39 34.54
CA LYS A 142 -12.11 -4.19 35.65
C LYS A 142 -11.06 -4.48 36.73
N GLU A 143 -9.83 -4.78 36.32
CA GLU A 143 -8.70 -5.01 37.23
C GLU A 143 -8.32 -3.74 37.99
N GLU A 144 -8.28 -2.58 37.32
CA GLU A 144 -7.99 -1.28 37.97
C GLU A 144 -9.05 -0.90 39.01
N ILE A 145 -10.33 -1.13 38.70
CA ILE A 145 -11.44 -0.90 39.64
C ILE A 145 -11.31 -1.81 40.86
N ARG A 146 -10.97 -3.10 40.66
CA ARG A 146 -10.79 -4.06 41.76
C ARG A 146 -9.63 -3.67 42.67
N GLY A 147 -8.48 -3.29 42.10
CA GLY A 147 -7.32 -2.84 42.88
C GLY A 147 -7.58 -1.55 43.68
N ARG A 148 -8.38 -0.62 43.13
CA ARG A 148 -8.80 0.58 43.88
C ARG A 148 -9.75 0.26 45.04
N LYS A 149 -10.65 -0.72 44.88
CA LYS A 149 -11.57 -1.15 45.95
C LYS A 149 -10.80 -1.82 47.10
N GLU A 150 -9.74 -2.58 46.80
CA GLU A 150 -8.88 -3.22 47.81
C GLU A 150 -8.01 -2.22 48.58
N ARG A 151 -7.50 -1.16 47.94
CA ARG A 151 -6.70 -0.11 48.62
C ARG A 151 -7.49 0.82 49.54
N ARG A 152 -8.83 0.79 49.50
CA ARG A 152 -9.72 1.65 50.30
C ARG A 152 -10.31 0.95 51.53
N LYS A 153 -10.08 -0.36 51.69
CA LYS A 153 -10.42 -1.12 52.90
C LYS A 153 -9.23 -1.13 53.84
#